data_AF-A0A1J4K0E3-F1
#
_entry.id   AF-A0A1J4K0E3-F1
#
_cell.length_a   1.000
_cell.length_b   1.000
_cell.length_c   1.000
_cell.angle_alpha   90.00
_cell.angle_beta   90.00
_cell.angle_gamma   90.00
#
_symmetry.space_group_name_H-M   'P 1'
#
loop_
_entity.id
_entity.type
_entity.pdbx_description
1 polymer ?
#
loop_
_entity_poly.entity_id
_entity_poly.type
_entity_poly.pdbx_seq_one_letter_code
_entity_poly.pdbx_strand_id
1 'polypeptide(L)'
;MNVDNNQQSSEPTISYAIICFVNSQNNETIESINNFLVNQMKNHPKLFIKEVAKMICDESLEDRIYRYLLTIFSNAISTRQRPLGFFMSQWRSIFCEDEIISLHNQLIHFLESDDFNLRVYSSWCIARLVNFELPLGIWPNFFQWLFETLLSPSFQDNIFLFF
;
A
#
# COMPACT_ATOMS: atom_id res chain seq x y z
N MET A 1 11.65 14.39 -47.42
CA MET A 1 11.72 15.31 -46.26
C MET A 1 10.52 15.00 -45.39
N ASN A 2 10.73 14.24 -44.32
CA ASN A 2 10.75 14.71 -42.92
C ASN A 2 9.44 15.45 -42.56
N VAL A 3 8.71 15.09 -41.50
CA VAL A 3 9.20 14.88 -40.13
C VAL A 3 8.40 13.79 -39.42
N ASP A 4 9.13 12.92 -38.72
CA ASP A 4 8.65 11.97 -37.71
C ASP A 4 7.82 12.67 -36.63
N ASN A 5 6.59 12.19 -36.39
CA ASN A 5 5.90 12.42 -35.12
C ASN A 5 5.87 11.11 -34.34
N ASN A 6 7.03 10.79 -33.74
CA ASN A 6 7.10 9.92 -32.58
C ASN A 6 6.33 10.58 -31.43
N GLN A 7 5.02 10.41 -31.38
CA GLN A 7 4.28 10.51 -30.12
C GLN A 7 4.59 9.25 -29.32
N GLN A 8 5.76 9.26 -28.67
CA GLN A 8 6.06 8.40 -27.55
C GLN A 8 5.00 8.72 -26.49
N SER A 9 3.95 7.91 -26.42
CA SER A 9 2.97 7.99 -25.33
C SER A 9 3.75 7.72 -24.05
N SER A 10 4.04 8.77 -23.30
CA SER A 10 4.66 8.65 -21.98
C SER A 10 3.74 7.77 -21.11
N GLU A 11 4.32 6.71 -20.54
CA GLU A 11 3.63 5.87 -19.56
C GLU A 11 3.01 6.80 -18.49
N PRO A 12 1.73 6.63 -18.15
CA PRO A 12 1.07 7.49 -17.18
C PRO A 12 1.82 7.46 -15.85
N THR A 13 2.22 8.64 -15.37
CA THR A 13 2.93 8.79 -14.10
C THR A 13 2.01 8.48 -12.93
N ILE A 14 2.58 8.22 -11.75
CA ILE A 14 1.84 8.06 -10.48
C ILE A 14 0.89 9.23 -10.25
N SER A 15 1.33 10.45 -10.60
CA SER A 15 0.49 11.65 -10.56
C SER A 15 -0.74 11.52 -11.45
N TYR A 16 -0.59 10.96 -12.66
CA TYR A 16 -1.70 10.73 -13.58
C TYR A 16 -2.66 9.65 -13.09
N ALA A 17 -2.15 8.54 -12.52
CA ALA A 17 -3.00 7.49 -11.95
C ALA A 17 -3.79 7.99 -10.71
N ILE A 18 -3.15 8.79 -9.86
CA ILE A 18 -3.80 9.46 -8.72
C ILE A 18 -4.85 10.45 -9.23
N ILE A 19 -4.52 11.29 -10.22
CA ILE A 19 -5.46 12.27 -10.80
C ILE A 19 -6.66 11.58 -11.47
N CYS A 20 -6.46 10.48 -12.21
CA CYS A 20 -7.54 9.74 -12.86
C CYS A 20 -8.44 9.01 -11.86
N PHE A 21 -7.88 8.47 -10.77
CA PHE A 21 -8.68 7.87 -9.70
C PHE A 21 -9.48 8.94 -8.94
N VAL A 22 -8.84 10.07 -8.60
CA VAL A 22 -9.45 11.19 -7.86
C VAL A 22 -10.53 11.90 -8.67
N ASN A 23 -10.33 12.10 -9.97
CA ASN A 23 -11.33 12.71 -10.86
C ASN A 23 -12.59 11.86 -11.05
N SER A 24 -12.59 10.60 -10.63
CA SER A 24 -13.75 9.70 -10.76
C SER A 24 -14.70 9.73 -9.54
N GLN A 25 -14.33 10.40 -8.44
CA GLN A 25 -15.07 10.33 -7.18
C GLN A 25 -15.03 11.67 -6.43
N ASN A 26 -16.15 12.40 -6.45
CA ASN A 26 -16.32 13.69 -5.79
C ASN A 26 -16.58 13.50 -4.28
N ASN A 27 -15.52 13.36 -3.47
CA ASN A 27 -15.63 13.15 -2.02
C ASN A 27 -14.64 14.03 -1.24
N GLU A 28 -15.16 14.95 -0.44
CA GLU A 28 -14.39 15.96 0.33
C GLU A 28 -13.32 15.32 1.25
N THR A 29 -13.59 14.13 1.79
CA THR A 29 -12.62 13.39 2.63
C THR A 29 -11.40 12.92 1.82
N ILE A 30 -11.61 12.42 0.60
CA ILE A 30 -10.50 11.97 -0.27
C ILE A 30 -9.67 13.17 -0.72
N GLU A 31 -10.31 14.29 -1.06
CA GLU A 31 -9.61 15.52 -1.40
C GLU A 31 -8.76 16.04 -0.24
N SER A 32 -9.29 16.03 0.99
CA SER A 32 -8.56 16.40 2.20
C SER A 32 -7.33 15.50 2.42
N ILE A 33 -7.51 14.18 2.32
CA ILE A 33 -6.42 13.20 2.40
C ILE A 33 -5.37 13.48 1.33
N ASN A 34 -5.78 13.78 0.10
CA ASN A 34 -4.86 14.09 -1.00
C ASN A 34 -4.05 15.35 -0.73
N ASN A 35 -4.71 16.41 -0.29
CA ASN A 35 -4.03 17.66 0.04
C ASN A 35 -2.99 17.43 1.14
N PHE A 36 -3.33 16.66 2.17
CA PHE A 36 -2.38 16.27 3.20
C PHE A 36 -1.20 15.46 2.63
N LEU A 37 -1.48 14.39 1.89
CA LEU A 37 -0.47 13.47 1.36
C LEU A 37 0.46 14.15 0.34
N VAL A 38 -0.07 15.03 -0.52
CA VAL A 38 0.71 15.85 -1.44
C VAL A 38 1.64 16.79 -0.67
N ASN A 39 1.16 17.41 0.41
CA ASN A 39 1.99 18.26 1.26
C ASN A 39 3.08 17.46 1.98
N GLN A 40 2.77 16.26 2.48
CA GLN A 40 3.76 15.37 3.08
C GLN A 40 4.82 14.94 2.06
N MET A 41 4.41 14.60 0.83
CA MET A 41 5.35 14.23 -0.21
C MET A 41 6.28 15.40 -0.59
N LYS A 42 5.75 16.64 -0.61
CA LYS A 42 6.54 17.85 -0.89
C LYS A 42 7.51 18.21 0.23
N ASN A 43 7.06 18.19 1.48
CA ASN A 43 7.83 18.72 2.61
C ASN A 43 8.66 17.64 3.32
N HIS A 44 8.18 16.40 3.35
CA HIS A 44 8.77 15.27 4.07
C HIS A 44 8.70 13.96 3.26
N PRO A 45 9.31 13.89 2.06
CA PRO A 45 9.19 12.74 1.15
C PRO A 45 9.67 11.39 1.73
N LYS A 46 10.55 11.44 2.75
CA LYS A 46 10.99 10.25 3.50
C LYS A 46 9.91 9.72 4.45
N LEU A 47 9.12 10.61 5.05
CA LEU A 47 8.07 10.28 6.00
C LEU A 47 6.72 9.99 5.32
N PHE A 48 6.57 10.33 4.04
CA PHE A 48 5.36 10.05 3.27
C PHE A 48 4.83 8.61 3.45
N ILE A 49 5.70 7.60 3.34
CA ILE A 49 5.32 6.19 3.51
C ILE A 49 4.78 5.92 4.92
N LYS A 50 5.40 6.54 5.93
CA LYS A 50 5.00 6.44 7.33
C LYS A 50 3.61 7.04 7.55
N GLU A 51 3.34 8.20 6.97
CA GLU A 51 2.06 8.88 7.15
C GLU A 51 0.91 8.11 6.49
N VAL A 52 1.13 7.53 5.31
CA VAL A 52 0.12 6.64 4.69
C VAL A 52 -0.11 5.40 5.55
N ALA A 53 0.95 4.77 6.07
CA ALA A 53 0.83 3.60 6.94
C ALA A 53 0.06 3.91 8.24
N LYS A 54 0.29 5.07 8.87
CA LYS A 54 -0.48 5.51 10.04
C LYS A 54 -1.97 5.66 9.74
N MET A 55 -2.30 6.26 8.59
CA MET A 55 -3.70 6.38 8.16
C MET A 55 -4.33 5.00 7.91
N ILE A 56 -3.58 4.04 7.38
CA ILE A 56 -4.07 2.66 7.22
C ILE A 56 -4.41 2.02 8.57
N CYS A 57 -3.68 2.34 9.63
CA CYS A 57 -3.91 1.81 10.98
C CYS A 57 -5.02 2.55 11.75
N ASP A 58 -5.65 3.57 11.16
CA ASP A 58 -6.77 4.27 11.79
C ASP A 58 -8.08 3.52 11.56
N GLU A 59 -8.47 2.71 12.54
CA GLU A 59 -9.68 1.86 12.53
C GLU A 59 -11.00 2.63 12.30
N SER A 60 -11.01 3.97 12.44
CA SER A 60 -12.22 4.79 12.28
C SER A 60 -12.59 5.08 10.82
N LEU A 61 -11.73 4.71 9.87
CA LEU A 61 -11.94 4.99 8.46
C LEU A 61 -12.93 4.03 7.80
N GLU A 62 -13.62 4.55 6.78
CA GLU A 62 -14.50 3.74 5.93
C GLU A 62 -13.69 2.89 4.94
N ASP A 63 -14.19 1.70 4.59
CA ASP A 63 -13.56 0.76 3.64
C ASP A 63 -13.09 1.39 2.33
N ARG A 64 -13.87 2.33 1.78
CA ARG A 64 -13.49 3.04 0.55
C ARG A 64 -12.20 3.84 0.69
N ILE A 65 -11.93 4.37 1.89
CA ILE A 65 -10.73 5.13 2.20
C ILE A 65 -9.55 4.16 2.33
N TYR A 66 -9.72 3.00 2.97
CA TYR A 66 -8.68 1.98 3.01
C TYR A 66 -8.26 1.50 1.62
N ARG A 67 -9.21 1.25 0.71
CA ARG A 67 -8.87 0.88 -0.69
C ARG A 67 -7.98 1.93 -1.36
N TYR A 68 -8.28 3.20 -1.12
CA TYR A 68 -7.49 4.31 -1.63
C TYR A 68 -6.08 4.35 -1.02
N LEU A 69 -5.99 4.30 0.32
CA LEU A 69 -4.73 4.35 1.05
C LEU A 69 -3.83 3.14 0.75
N LEU A 70 -4.39 1.93 0.69
CA LEU A 70 -3.66 0.71 0.32
C LEU A 70 -3.07 0.84 -1.08
N THR A 71 -3.81 1.40 -2.04
CA THR A 71 -3.29 1.65 -3.40
C THR A 71 -2.10 2.61 -3.39
N ILE A 72 -2.20 3.72 -2.65
CA ILE A 72 -1.09 4.68 -2.51
C ILE A 72 0.11 4.02 -1.84
N PHE A 73 -0.12 3.32 -0.72
CA PHE A 73 0.92 2.67 0.05
C PHE A 73 1.67 1.64 -0.79
N SER A 74 0.93 0.74 -1.46
CA SER A 74 1.49 -0.27 -2.34
C SER A 74 2.41 0.31 -3.41
N ASN A 75 2.03 1.45 -3.98
CA ASN A 75 2.88 2.15 -4.94
C ASN A 75 4.12 2.74 -4.26
N ALA A 76 3.94 3.40 -3.11
CA ALA A 76 5.03 4.03 -2.37
C ALA A 76 6.13 3.05 -1.92
N ILE A 77 5.75 1.79 -1.67
CA ILE A 77 6.66 0.68 -1.33
C ILE A 77 7.04 -0.21 -2.53
N SER A 78 6.68 0.20 -3.76
CA SER A 78 6.97 -0.58 -4.96
C SER A 78 8.45 -0.50 -5.34
N THR A 79 9.09 -1.66 -5.50
CA THR A 79 10.48 -1.76 -5.96
C THR A 79 10.68 -1.33 -7.41
N ARG A 80 9.61 -1.21 -8.20
CA ARG A 80 9.64 -0.58 -9.53
C ARG A 80 9.88 0.92 -9.44
N GLN A 81 9.42 1.57 -8.37
CA GLN A 81 9.47 3.01 -8.18
C GLN A 81 10.67 3.45 -7.32
N ARG A 82 11.09 2.62 -6.36
CA ARG A 82 12.27 2.87 -5.52
C ARG A 82 13.14 1.61 -5.45
N PRO A 83 14.47 1.69 -5.59
CA PRO A 83 15.32 0.50 -5.57
C PRO A 83 15.22 -0.26 -4.25
N LEU A 84 15.36 -1.59 -4.28
CA LEU A 84 15.38 -2.43 -3.08
C LEU A 84 16.37 -1.91 -2.02
N GLY A 85 17.56 -1.46 -2.45
CA GLY A 85 18.59 -0.91 -1.56
C GLY A 85 18.17 0.36 -0.80
N PHE A 86 17.23 1.14 -1.33
CA PHE A 86 16.64 2.27 -0.61
C PHE A 86 15.88 1.78 0.62
N PHE A 87 14.99 0.80 0.44
CA PHE A 87 14.20 0.25 1.54
C PHE A 87 15.09 -0.45 2.56
N MET A 88 16.03 -1.28 2.09
CA MET A 88 16.99 -1.98 2.95
C MET A 88 17.74 -1.04 3.91
N SER A 89 18.13 0.15 3.43
CA SER A 89 18.92 1.10 4.21
C SER A 89 18.10 2.08 5.04
N GLN A 90 16.85 2.36 4.67
CA GLN A 90 16.05 3.41 5.30
C GLN A 90 14.88 2.88 6.13
N TRP A 91 14.43 1.64 5.94
CA TRP A 91 13.16 1.19 6.50
C TRP A 91 13.07 1.31 8.03
N ARG A 92 14.10 0.84 8.75
CA ARG A 92 14.21 0.97 10.22
C ARG A 92 14.39 2.41 10.71
N SER A 93 14.71 3.36 9.83
CA SER A 93 14.74 4.80 10.16
C SER A 93 13.41 5.49 9.92
N ILE A 94 12.54 4.90 9.09
CA ILE A 94 11.20 5.42 8.78
C ILE A 94 10.22 4.97 9.87
N PHE A 95 10.32 3.72 10.30
CA PHE A 95 9.41 3.11 11.27
C PHE A 95 10.16 2.58 12.50
N CYS A 96 9.52 2.69 13.67
CA CYS A 96 9.88 1.83 14.80
C CYS A 96 9.19 0.46 14.68
N GLU A 97 9.62 -0.49 15.52
CA GLU A 97 9.14 -1.88 15.48
C GLU A 97 7.63 -1.98 15.76
N ASP A 98 7.10 -1.24 16.73
CA ASP A 98 5.67 -1.25 17.06
C ASP A 98 4.80 -0.74 15.91
N GLU A 99 5.26 0.28 15.17
CA GLU A 99 4.54 0.81 14.02
C GLU A 99 4.47 -0.20 12.87
N ILE A 100 5.56 -0.95 12.66
CA ILE A 100 5.63 -2.02 11.67
C ILE A 100 4.65 -3.14 12.05
N ILE A 101 4.66 -3.59 13.31
CA ILE A 101 3.76 -4.64 13.79
C ILE A 101 2.30 -4.21 13.65
N SER A 102 1.97 -2.97 14.03
CA SER A 102 0.62 -2.42 13.87
C SER A 102 0.15 -2.46 12.41
N LEU A 103 1.00 -2.00 11.50
CA LEU A 103 0.70 -2.05 10.06
C LEU A 103 0.51 -3.49 9.57
N HIS A 104 1.37 -4.42 9.97
CA HIS A 104 1.24 -5.82 9.55
C HIS A 104 -0.05 -6.45 10.03
N ASN A 105 -0.40 -6.24 11.30
CA ASN A 105 -1.65 -6.76 11.87
C ASN A 105 -2.86 -6.20 11.13
N GLN A 106 -2.85 -4.90 10.82
CA GLN A 106 -3.93 -4.28 10.06
C GLN A 106 -4.03 -4.84 8.64
N LEU A 107 -2.90 -5.07 7.97
CA LEU A 107 -2.89 -5.69 6.64
C LEU A 107 -3.42 -7.13 6.68
N ILE A 108 -3.04 -7.92 7.70
CA ILE A 108 -3.57 -9.27 7.91
C ILE A 108 -5.08 -9.21 8.15
N HIS A 109 -5.55 -8.30 9.00
CA HIS A 109 -6.97 -8.12 9.27
C HIS A 109 -7.77 -7.85 7.99
N PHE A 110 -7.25 -7.03 7.07
CA PHE A 110 -7.90 -6.81 5.77
C PHE A 110 -7.95 -8.05 4.88
N LEU A 111 -7.11 -9.07 5.08
CA LEU A 111 -7.22 -10.34 4.35
C LEU A 111 -8.48 -11.12 4.77
N GLU A 112 -9.01 -10.86 5.96
CA GLU A 112 -10.24 -11.48 6.48
C GLU A 112 -11.50 -10.66 6.19
N SER A 113 -11.36 -9.46 5.62
CA SER A 113 -12.49 -8.59 5.26
C SER A 113 -13.41 -9.26 4.23
N ASP A 114 -14.73 -9.05 4.34
CA ASP A 114 -15.70 -9.48 3.33
C ASP A 114 -15.54 -8.73 1.99
N ASP A 115 -14.93 -7.54 1.99
CA ASP A 115 -14.65 -6.78 0.77
C ASP A 115 -13.46 -7.39 0.01
N PHE A 116 -13.75 -8.01 -1.13
CA PHE A 116 -12.77 -8.59 -2.04
C PHE A 116 -11.65 -7.62 -2.41
N ASN A 117 -11.96 -6.34 -2.64
CA ASN A 117 -10.95 -5.35 -3.03
C ASN A 117 -9.98 -5.07 -1.89
N LEU A 118 -10.47 -4.97 -0.65
CA LEU A 118 -9.58 -4.79 0.52
C LEU A 118 -8.62 -5.97 0.66
N ARG A 119 -9.12 -7.20 0.51
CA ARG A 119 -8.28 -8.41 0.50
C ARG A 119 -7.19 -8.32 -0.56
N VAL A 120 -7.55 -7.98 -1.81
CA VAL A 120 -6.61 -7.88 -2.93
C VAL A 120 -5.57 -6.79 -2.70
N TYR A 121 -5.98 -5.56 -2.36
CA TYR A 121 -5.03 -4.47 -2.17
C TYR A 121 -4.11 -4.69 -0.96
N SER A 122 -4.62 -5.29 0.11
CA SER A 122 -3.79 -5.69 1.26
C SER A 122 -2.76 -6.75 0.87
N SER A 123 -3.17 -7.78 0.14
CA SER A 123 -2.27 -8.84 -0.33
C SER A 123 -1.11 -8.30 -1.17
N TRP A 124 -1.35 -7.28 -2.00
CA TRP A 124 -0.30 -6.62 -2.78
C TRP A 124 0.67 -5.83 -1.91
N CYS A 125 0.17 -5.16 -0.86
CA CYS A 125 1.03 -4.47 0.09
C CYS A 125 1.93 -5.47 0.82
N ILE A 126 1.35 -6.55 1.35
CA ILE A 126 2.08 -7.63 2.02
C ILE A 126 3.16 -8.22 1.11
N ALA A 127 2.81 -8.58 -0.14
CA ALA A 127 3.78 -9.16 -1.08
C ALA A 127 4.97 -8.23 -1.34
N ARG A 128 4.72 -6.91 -1.45
CA ARG A 128 5.78 -5.90 -1.64
C ARG A 128 6.64 -5.71 -0.40
N LEU A 129 6.01 -5.65 0.78
CA LEU A 129 6.69 -5.57 2.07
C LEU A 129 7.62 -6.77 2.29
N VAL A 130 7.12 -8.00 2.09
CA VAL A 130 7.90 -9.24 2.23
C VAL A 130 9.17 -9.21 1.40
N ASN A 131 9.10 -8.68 0.18
CA ASN A 131 10.23 -8.63 -0.75
C ASN A 131 11.46 -7.88 -0.18
N PHE A 132 11.26 -6.96 0.76
CA PHE A 132 12.36 -6.21 1.38
C PHE A 132 12.44 -6.32 2.90
N GLU A 133 11.38 -6.69 3.60
CA GLU A 133 11.41 -6.83 5.06
C GLU A 133 11.92 -8.21 5.51
N LEU A 134 11.75 -9.25 4.68
CA LEU A 134 12.27 -10.59 4.98
C LEU A 134 13.81 -10.60 5.12
N PRO A 135 14.60 -10.01 4.18
CA PRO A 135 16.05 -9.93 4.35
C PRO A 135 16.48 -9.04 5.52
N LEU A 136 15.62 -8.14 6.00
CA LEU A 136 15.90 -7.26 7.15
C LEU A 136 15.62 -7.94 8.50
N GLY A 137 15.09 -9.17 8.51
CA GLY A 137 14.74 -9.88 9.73
C GLY A 137 13.63 -9.21 10.54
N ILE A 138 12.73 -8.48 9.87
CA ILE A 138 11.65 -7.71 10.50
C ILE A 138 10.40 -8.57 10.76
N TRP A 139 10.33 -9.75 10.14
CA TRP A 139 9.15 -10.62 10.11
C TRP A 139 9.37 -11.97 10.80
N PRO A 140 9.82 -12.04 12.07
CA PRO A 140 10.06 -13.33 12.71
C PRO A 140 8.77 -14.13 12.90
N ASN A 141 7.64 -13.46 13.20
CA ASN A 141 6.36 -14.13 13.51
C ASN A 141 5.29 -13.96 12.42
N PHE A 142 5.49 -13.08 11.44
CA PHE A 142 4.47 -12.81 10.44
C PHE A 142 4.12 -14.05 9.62
N PHE A 143 5.10 -14.83 9.16
CA PHE A 143 4.79 -15.98 8.31
C PHE A 143 3.91 -16.97 9.06
N GLN A 144 4.19 -17.18 10.34
CA GLN A 144 3.34 -17.99 11.20
C GLN A 144 1.92 -17.43 11.25
N TRP A 145 1.74 -16.13 11.54
CA TRP A 145 0.41 -15.52 11.59
C TRP A 145 -0.32 -15.48 10.25
N LEU A 146 0.37 -15.19 9.14
CA LEU A 146 -0.21 -15.26 7.80
C LEU A 146 -0.66 -16.69 7.50
N PHE A 147 0.16 -17.70 7.77
CA PHE A 147 -0.23 -19.09 7.54
C PHE A 147 -1.39 -19.49 8.45
N GLU A 148 -1.41 -19.08 9.72
CA GLU A 148 -2.53 -19.28 10.64
C GLU A 148 -3.82 -18.63 10.10
N THR A 149 -3.76 -17.38 9.62
CA THR A 149 -4.89 -16.68 8.99
C THR A 149 -5.36 -17.39 7.72
N LEU A 150 -4.46 -17.80 6.82
CA LEU A 150 -4.80 -18.52 5.58
C LEU A 150 -5.42 -19.90 5.85
N LEU A 151 -5.06 -20.52 6.97
CA LEU A 151 -5.59 -21.81 7.41
C LEU A 151 -6.86 -21.67 8.26
N SER A 152 -7.29 -20.44 8.57
CA SER A 152 -8.48 -20.21 9.38
C SER A 152 -9.75 -20.61 8.62
N PRO A 153 -10.76 -21.20 9.30
CA PRO A 153 -12.03 -21.58 8.67
C PRO A 153 -12.74 -20.41 7.99
N SER A 154 -12.70 -19.22 8.62
CA SER A 154 -13.27 -17.97 8.07
C SER A 154 -12.63 -17.53 6.76
N PHE A 155 -11.33 -17.78 6.58
CA PHE A 155 -10.64 -17.51 5.33
C PHE A 155 -10.90 -18.61 4.28
N GLN A 156 -10.93 -19.89 4.67
CA GLN A 156 -11.18 -21.02 3.77
C GLN A 156 -12.58 -21.00 3.12
N ASP A 157 -13.59 -20.54 3.86
CA ASP A 157 -14.95 -20.35 3.31
C ASP A 157 -14.99 -19.26 2.22
N ASN A 158 -14.01 -18.35 2.20
CA ASN A 158 -13.87 -17.26 1.24
C ASN A 158 -12.90 -17.55 0.07
N ILE A 159 -12.19 -18.69 0.08
CA ILE A 159 -11.19 -19.06 -0.94
C ILE A 159 -11.79 -19.55 -2.27
N PHE A 160 -13.08 -19.91 -2.32
CA PHE A 160 -13.74 -20.42 -3.52
C PHE A 160 -13.85 -19.42 -4.69
N LEU A 161 -13.27 -18.22 -4.59
CA LEU A 161 -13.18 -17.22 -5.65
C LEU A 161 -11.78 -17.08 -6.29
N PHE A 162 -10.80 -17.91 -5.90
CA PHE A 162 -9.43 -17.87 -6.44
C PHE A 162 -9.11 -18.95 -7.48
N PHE A 163 -10.08 -19.80 -7.86
CA PHE A 163 -9.99 -20.76 -8.97
C PHE A 163 -11.20 -20.61 -9.90
#